data_AF-A0A4U0FGP5-F1
#
_entry.id   AF-A0A4U0FGP5-F1
#
_cell.length_a   1.000
_cell.length_b   1.000
_cell.length_c   1.000
_cell.angle_alpha   90.00
_cell.angle_beta   90.00
_cell.angle_gamma   90.00
#
_symmetry.space_group_name_H-M   'P 1'
#
loop_
_entity.id
_entity.type
_entity.pdbx_description
1 polymer ?
#
loop_
_entity_poly.entity_id
_entity_poly.type
_entity_poly.pdbx_seq_one_letter_code
_entity_poly.pdbx_strand_id
1 'polypeptide(L)'
;MNGDWKQWALNWRQFQKSLLDQMPFGGDGLNPRDVEGFVQDTINRFMPKTLFNDLGSASLHSSGRINFEIFETHRAVFVRCRFPERVVPADIRLFLNKRKLNIEGPHGTEEVLLPADVKASSATARFDDGILEIRMPKSKDIEPLKEIFIRDRS
;
A
#
# COMPACT_ATOMS: atom_id res chain seq x y z
N MET A 1 19.38 -10.30 15.36
CA MET A 1 18.04 -10.24 15.99
C MET A 1 17.05 -10.74 14.95
N ASN A 2 16.56 -11.97 15.10
CA ASN A 2 15.63 -12.65 14.17
C ASN A 2 14.35 -12.95 14.94
N GLY A 3 13.18 -12.44 14.52
CA GLY A 3 11.93 -12.78 15.21
C GLY A 3 10.61 -12.21 14.68
N ASP A 4 10.60 -11.06 14.00
CA ASP A 4 9.34 -10.31 13.84
C ASP A 4 8.40 -10.82 12.72
N TRP A 5 8.92 -11.54 11.73
CA TRP A 5 8.13 -12.03 10.59
C TRP A 5 7.20 -13.21 10.95
N LYS A 6 7.55 -13.99 11.99
CA LYS A 6 6.70 -15.09 12.46
C LYS A 6 5.45 -14.56 13.17
N GLN A 7 5.60 -13.47 13.95
CA GLN A 7 4.47 -12.85 14.64
C GLN A 7 3.52 -12.19 13.65
N TRP A 8 4.05 -11.56 12.60
CA TRP A 8 3.26 -10.99 11.51
C TRP A 8 2.44 -12.04 10.75
N ALA A 9 3.05 -13.15 10.34
CA ALA A 9 2.34 -14.24 9.66
C ALA A 9 1.24 -14.88 10.53
N LEU A 10 1.47 -14.95 11.85
CA LEU A 10 0.50 -15.46 12.81
C LEU A 10 -0.70 -14.53 12.98
N ASN A 11 -0.49 -13.21 12.98
CA ASN A 11 -1.56 -12.22 13.08
C ASN A 11 -2.43 -12.18 11.82
N TRP A 12 -1.81 -12.27 10.64
CA TRP A 12 -2.51 -12.34 9.36
C TRP A 12 -3.44 -13.55 9.26
N ARG A 13 -2.94 -14.72 9.68
CA ARG A 13 -3.71 -15.96 9.65
C ARG A 13 -4.90 -15.94 10.62
N GLN A 14 -4.78 -15.24 11.74
CA GLN A 14 -5.87 -15.05 12.70
C GLN A 14 -6.95 -14.12 12.17
N PHE A 15 -6.55 -13.02 11.53
CA PHE A 15 -7.47 -12.12 10.85
C PHE A 15 -8.27 -12.83 9.75
N GLN A 16 -7.59 -13.60 8.88
CA GLN A 16 -8.25 -14.42 7.87
C GLN A 16 -9.27 -15.37 8.51
N LYS A 17 -8.87 -16.11 9.56
CA LYS A 17 -9.77 -17.04 10.26
C LYS A 17 -10.99 -16.32 10.84
N SER A 18 -10.80 -15.15 11.46
CA SER A 18 -11.88 -14.37 12.07
C SER A 18 -12.89 -13.85 11.05
N LEU A 19 -12.45 -13.51 9.83
CA LEU A 19 -13.36 -13.09 8.76
C LEU A 19 -14.13 -14.25 8.16
N LEU A 20 -13.47 -15.39 7.93
CA LEU A 20 -14.16 -16.60 7.45
C LEU A 20 -15.24 -17.09 8.42
N ASP A 21 -14.98 -17.00 9.72
CA ASP A 21 -15.91 -17.45 10.77
C ASP A 21 -17.17 -16.57 10.89
N GLN A 22 -17.08 -15.28 10.50
CA GLN A 22 -18.19 -14.32 10.57
C GLN A 22 -19.06 -14.29 9.31
N MET A 23 -18.78 -15.12 8.29
CA MET A 23 -19.54 -15.10 7.05
C MET A 23 -20.81 -15.96 7.12
N PRO A 24 -21.97 -15.44 6.69
CA PRO A 24 -23.25 -16.15 6.77
C PRO A 24 -23.43 -17.28 5.72
N PHE A 25 -22.39 -17.58 4.93
CA PHE A 25 -22.40 -18.63 3.91
C PHE A 25 -21.35 -19.69 4.24
N GLY A 26 -21.54 -20.38 5.37
CA GLY A 26 -20.80 -21.58 5.71
C GLY A 26 -21.39 -22.78 4.96
N GLY A 27 -20.69 -23.27 3.94
CA GLY A 27 -21.05 -24.51 3.27
C GLY A 27 -20.08 -24.85 2.14
N ASP A 28 -19.20 -25.80 2.41
CA ASP A 28 -18.37 -26.60 1.50
C ASP A 28 -18.14 -26.10 0.05
N GLY A 29 -16.88 -25.79 -0.27
CA GLY A 29 -16.41 -25.84 -1.66
C GLY A 29 -15.59 -24.66 -2.19
N LEU A 30 -15.17 -23.70 -1.35
CA LEU A 30 -14.36 -22.59 -1.85
C LEU A 30 -12.87 -23.01 -2.00
N ASN A 31 -12.38 -23.05 -3.24
CA ASN A 31 -10.97 -23.27 -3.54
C ASN A 31 -10.11 -22.14 -2.93
N PRO A 32 -8.92 -22.44 -2.39
CA PRO A 32 -8.06 -21.45 -1.74
C PRO A 32 -7.66 -20.26 -2.64
N ARG A 33 -7.72 -20.41 -3.97
CA ARG A 33 -7.50 -19.31 -4.94
C ARG A 33 -8.69 -18.36 -5.08
N ASP A 34 -9.90 -18.89 -5.00
CA ASP A 34 -11.14 -18.11 -5.13
C ASP A 34 -11.44 -17.33 -3.83
N VAL A 35 -11.01 -17.91 -2.69
CA VAL A 35 -11.09 -17.27 -1.37
C VAL A 35 -10.30 -15.96 -1.34
N GLU A 36 -9.12 -15.93 -1.95
CA GLU A 36 -8.23 -14.75 -1.91
C GLU A 36 -8.83 -13.55 -2.66
N GLY A 37 -9.42 -13.77 -3.85
CA GLY A 37 -10.11 -12.72 -4.61
C GLY A 37 -11.41 -12.27 -3.94
N PHE A 38 -12.17 -13.20 -3.35
CA PHE A 38 -13.42 -12.87 -2.67
C PHE A 38 -13.22 -12.08 -1.37
N VAL A 39 -12.20 -12.45 -0.58
CA VAL A 39 -11.80 -11.69 0.61
C VAL A 39 -11.40 -10.27 0.20
N GLN A 40 -10.69 -10.14 -0.93
CA GLN A 40 -10.27 -8.85 -1.44
C GLN A 40 -11.45 -7.95 -1.86
N ASP A 41 -12.41 -8.49 -2.60
CA ASP A 41 -13.61 -7.76 -3.00
C ASP A 41 -14.50 -7.39 -1.81
N THR A 42 -14.61 -8.30 -0.83
CA THR A 42 -15.42 -8.08 0.37
C THR A 42 -14.80 -7.00 1.27
N ILE A 43 -13.48 -7.02 1.48
CA ILE A 43 -12.77 -5.96 2.23
C ILE A 43 -12.95 -4.60 1.54
N ASN A 44 -12.79 -4.53 0.22
CA ASN A 44 -12.97 -3.28 -0.52
C ASN A 44 -14.41 -2.74 -0.48
N ARG A 45 -15.42 -3.62 -0.37
CA ARG A 45 -16.84 -3.22 -0.33
C ARG A 45 -17.34 -2.89 1.07
N PHE A 46 -16.88 -3.61 2.09
CA PHE A 46 -17.44 -3.53 3.44
C PHE A 46 -16.57 -2.77 4.42
N MET A 47 -15.29 -2.52 4.11
CA MET A 47 -14.41 -1.79 5.01
C MET A 47 -14.35 -0.30 4.63
N PRO A 48 -14.75 0.61 5.53
CA PRO A 48 -14.58 2.05 5.32
C PRO A 48 -13.10 2.35 5.12
N LYS A 49 -12.76 3.18 4.13
CA LYS A 49 -11.39 3.65 3.86
C LYS A 49 -10.70 4.30 5.08
N THR A 50 -11.49 4.68 6.10
CA THR A 50 -11.02 5.22 7.38
C THR A 50 -10.47 4.14 8.32
N LEU A 51 -10.98 2.90 8.29
CA LEU A 51 -10.43 1.78 9.06
C LEU A 51 -9.14 1.21 8.44
N PHE A 52 -8.99 1.32 7.12
CA PHE A 52 -7.76 0.97 6.39
C PHE A 52 -6.54 1.80 6.80
N ASN A 53 -6.76 2.99 7.37
CA ASN A 53 -5.71 3.86 7.86
C ASN A 53 -5.25 3.49 9.27
N ASP A 54 -6.12 2.82 10.05
CA ASP A 54 -5.87 2.38 11.43
C ASP A 54 -5.33 0.93 11.49
N LEU A 55 -5.71 0.09 10.53
CA LEU A 55 -5.17 -1.26 10.32
C LEU A 55 -4.07 -1.20 9.24
N GLY A 56 -2.87 -0.79 9.64
CA GLY A 56 -1.76 -0.46 8.74
C GLY A 56 -1.64 -1.30 7.46
N SER A 57 -1.69 -0.61 6.32
CA SER A 57 -1.05 -0.95 5.05
C SER A 57 -1.11 -2.43 4.64
N ALA A 58 -2.28 -2.90 4.24
CA ALA A 58 -2.39 -4.08 3.37
C ALA A 58 -3.19 -3.70 2.12
N SER A 59 -2.53 -3.00 1.19
CA SER A 59 -2.99 -2.98 -0.20
C SER A 59 -2.74 -4.37 -0.77
N LEU A 60 -3.75 -5.22 -0.67
CA LEU A 60 -3.79 -6.55 -1.24
C LEU A 60 -3.90 -6.43 -2.77
N HIS A 61 -2.90 -6.97 -3.45
CA HIS A 61 -2.66 -6.88 -4.89
C HIS A 61 -3.68 -7.65 -5.74
N SER A 62 -3.90 -7.17 -6.97
CA SER A 62 -4.36 -8.00 -8.10
C SER A 62 -3.25 -8.03 -9.17
N SER A 63 -2.92 -9.26 -9.59
CA SER A 63 -2.32 -9.70 -10.87
C SER A 63 -1.20 -8.87 -11.54
N GLY A 64 0.04 -9.38 -11.51
CA GLY A 64 1.17 -8.91 -12.35
C GLY A 64 1.86 -7.61 -11.90
N ARG A 65 1.38 -7.02 -10.81
CA ARG A 65 1.79 -5.72 -10.28
C ARG A 65 3.06 -5.81 -9.41
N ILE A 66 3.93 -4.80 -9.50
CA ILE A 66 5.13 -4.66 -8.67
C ILE A 66 4.71 -4.77 -7.19
N ASN A 67 5.24 -5.74 -6.44
CA ASN A 67 4.91 -5.86 -5.01
C ASN A 67 5.59 -4.73 -4.24
N PHE A 68 4.80 -3.92 -3.52
CA PHE A 68 5.32 -2.80 -2.75
C PHE A 68 4.79 -2.74 -1.32
N GLU A 69 5.64 -2.29 -0.41
CA GLU A 69 5.35 -2.03 1.00
C GLU A 69 5.52 -0.54 1.27
N ILE A 70 4.56 0.06 1.96
CA ILE A 70 4.61 1.48 2.35
C ILE A 70 4.72 1.55 3.87
N PHE A 71 5.67 2.32 4.37
CA PHE A 71 5.74 2.62 5.80
C PHE A 71 6.14 4.07 6.06
N GLU A 72 5.68 4.60 7.19
CA GLU A 72 5.86 5.99 7.56
C GLU A 72 6.63 6.11 8.86
N THR A 73 7.61 7.00 8.89
CA THR A 73 8.30 7.45 10.10
C THR A 73 7.81 8.83 10.48
N HIS A 74 8.26 9.39 11.60
CA HIS A 74 7.92 10.77 11.95
C HIS A 74 8.26 11.79 10.84
N ARG A 75 9.35 11.58 10.09
CA ARG A 75 9.90 12.59 9.15
C ARG A 75 9.82 12.22 7.68
N ALA A 76 9.56 10.97 7.34
CA ALA A 76 9.60 10.48 5.97
C ALA A 76 8.65 9.32 5.74
N VAL A 77 8.16 9.21 4.51
CA VAL A 77 7.46 8.06 3.95
C VAL A 77 8.48 7.22 3.18
N PHE A 78 8.36 5.91 3.29
CA PHE A 78 9.17 4.94 2.58
C PHE A 78 8.29 4.03 1.76
N VAL A 79 8.72 3.75 0.53
CA VAL A 79 8.12 2.74 -0.34
C VAL A 79 9.21 1.75 -0.73
N ARG A 80 8.97 0.47 -0.48
CA ARG A 80 9.87 -0.63 -0.83
C ARG A 80 9.21 -1.52 -1.86
N CYS A 81 9.83 -1.68 -3.02
CA CYS A 81 9.35 -2.55 -4.07
C CYS A 81 10.28 -3.74 -4.23
N ARG A 82 9.72 -4.96 -4.29
CA ARG A 82 10.49 -6.17 -4.62
C ARG A 82 10.24 -6.56 -6.06
N PHE A 83 11.32 -6.74 -6.81
CA PHE A 83 11.27 -7.22 -8.18
C PHE A 83 11.60 -8.73 -8.21
N PRO A 84 10.72 -9.58 -8.79
CA PRO A 84 10.91 -11.03 -8.81
C PRO A 84 12.00 -11.50 -9.78
N GLU A 85 12.34 -10.68 -10.78
CA GLU A 85 13.36 -10.98 -11.79
C GLU A 85 14.54 -9.99 -11.72
N ARG A 86 15.63 -10.30 -12.41
CA ARG A 86 16.78 -9.40 -12.57
C ARG A 86 16.39 -8.20 -13.44
N VAL A 87 15.74 -7.22 -12.83
CA VAL A 87 15.43 -5.93 -13.44
C VAL A 87 16.68 -5.07 -13.46
N VAL A 88 16.96 -4.46 -14.61
CA VAL A 88 18.05 -3.48 -14.74
C VAL A 88 17.55 -2.16 -14.14
N PRO A 89 18.27 -1.53 -13.20
CA PRO A 89 17.84 -0.28 -12.58
C PRO A 89 17.55 0.86 -13.57
N ALA A 90 18.19 0.83 -14.75
CA ALA A 90 18.00 1.80 -15.83
C ALA A 90 16.59 1.74 -16.46
N ASP A 91 15.89 0.61 -16.35
CA ASP A 91 14.55 0.42 -16.89
C ASP A 91 13.45 0.89 -15.92
N ILE A 92 13.84 1.29 -14.70
CA ILE A 92 12.92 1.77 -13.68
C ILE A 92 12.85 3.29 -13.74
N ARG A 93 11.64 3.84 -13.86
CA ARG A 93 11.40 5.28 -13.77
C ARG A 93 10.47 5.61 -12.62
N LEU A 94 10.79 6.67 -11.90
CA LEU A 94 10.05 7.12 -10.73
C LEU A 94 9.53 8.53 -10.97
N PHE A 95 8.23 8.71 -10.83
CA PHE A 95 7.58 10.01 -10.92
C PHE A 95 6.87 10.29 -9.61
N LEU A 96 7.20 11.42 -8.98
CA LEU A 96 6.75 11.72 -7.63
C LEU A 96 6.06 13.09 -7.59
N ASN A 97 4.86 13.13 -7.02
CA ASN A 97 4.16 14.33 -6.61
C ASN A 97 3.87 14.29 -5.09
N LYS A 98 3.26 15.33 -4.52
CA LYS A 98 3.04 15.48 -3.07
C LYS A 98 2.37 14.26 -2.42
N ARG A 99 1.44 13.57 -3.10
CA ARG A 99 0.68 12.43 -2.55
C ARG A 99 0.71 11.16 -3.39
N LYS A 100 1.48 11.15 -4.47
CA LYS A 100 1.46 10.06 -5.45
C LYS A 100 2.86 9.76 -5.94
N LEU A 101 3.19 8.48 -5.98
CA LEU A 101 4.40 7.96 -6.57
C LEU A 101 4.01 6.97 -7.68
N ASN A 102 4.43 7.26 -8.90
CA ASN A 102 4.30 6.34 -10.02
C ASN A 102 5.63 5.65 -10.26
N ILE A 103 5.58 4.32 -10.35
CA ILE A 103 6.73 3.45 -10.55
C ILE A 103 6.52 2.76 -11.90
N GLU A 104 7.29 3.16 -12.90
CA GLU A 104 7.32 2.48 -14.19
C GLU A 104 8.46 1.48 -14.18
N GLY A 105 8.15 0.24 -14.56
CA GLY A 105 9.13 -0.82 -14.73
C GLY A 105 8.83 -1.66 -15.98
N PRO A 106 9.62 -2.71 -16.22
CA PRO A 106 9.51 -3.53 -17.45
C PRO A 106 8.17 -4.25 -17.62
N HIS A 107 7.43 -4.49 -16.53
CA HIS A 107 6.16 -5.21 -16.55
C HIS A 107 4.92 -4.29 -16.44
N GLY A 108 5.11 -2.97 -16.35
CA GLY A 108 4.02 -2.01 -16.28
C GLY A 108 4.28 -0.83 -15.35
N THR A 109 3.23 -0.05 -15.13
CA THR A 109 3.23 1.14 -14.28
C THR A 109 2.33 0.93 -13.07
N GLU A 110 2.87 1.17 -11.88
CA GLU A 110 2.12 1.16 -10.63
C GLU A 110 1.97 2.57 -10.06
N GLU A 111 0.75 2.94 -9.67
CA GLU A 111 0.48 4.17 -8.91
C GLU A 111 0.35 3.84 -7.42
N VAL A 112 1.18 4.48 -6.61
CA VAL A 112 1.24 4.34 -5.16
C VAL A 112 0.73 5.63 -4.52
N LEU A 113 -0.35 5.53 -3.74
CA LEU A 113 -0.86 6.64 -2.93
C LEU A 113 -0.07 6.74 -1.64
N LEU A 114 0.42 7.95 -1.32
CA LEU A 114 1.24 8.20 -0.14
C LEU A 114 0.35 8.62 1.05
N PRO A 115 0.67 8.15 2.27
CA PRO A 115 -0.11 8.45 3.47
C PRO A 115 0.04 9.90 3.95
N ALA A 116 1.12 10.58 3.55
CA ALA A 116 1.42 11.95 3.92
C ALA A 116 1.90 12.76 2.72
N ASP A 117 1.78 14.08 2.82
CA ASP A 117 2.36 15.00 1.85
C ASP A 117 3.90 14.91 1.93
N VAL A 118 4.56 14.72 0.78
CA VAL A 118 6.01 14.59 0.69
C VAL A 118 6.66 15.66 -0.19
N LYS A 119 7.95 15.87 0.02
CA LYS A 119 8.78 16.78 -0.78
C LYS A 119 9.53 16.02 -1.87
N ALA A 120 9.02 16.11 -3.11
CA ALA A 120 9.58 15.41 -4.25
C ALA A 120 11.06 15.76 -4.53
N SER A 121 11.45 17.03 -4.38
CA SER A 121 12.82 17.51 -4.63
C SER A 121 13.87 16.99 -3.65
N SER A 122 13.46 16.37 -2.55
CA SER A 122 14.36 15.78 -1.55
C SER A 122 14.17 14.27 -1.41
N ALA A 123 13.44 13.65 -2.33
CA ALA A 123 13.28 12.21 -2.38
C ALA A 123 14.56 11.54 -2.89
N THR A 124 14.82 10.34 -2.41
CA THR A 124 15.98 9.53 -2.77
C THR A 124 15.56 8.10 -3.01
N ALA A 125 16.13 7.44 -4.02
CA ALA A 125 15.89 6.04 -4.31
C ALA A 125 17.19 5.24 -4.27
N ARG A 126 17.13 4.00 -3.80
CA ARG A 126 18.24 3.04 -3.77
C ARG A 126 17.77 1.68 -4.25
N PHE A 127 18.57 1.03 -5.06
CA PHE A 127 18.30 -0.32 -5.55
C PHE A 127 19.42 -1.24 -5.06
N ASP A 128 19.07 -2.22 -4.24
CA ASP A 128 20.00 -3.19 -3.66
C ASP A 128 19.34 -4.57 -3.61
N ASP A 129 20.02 -5.59 -4.12
CA ASP A 129 19.58 -7.00 -4.12
C ASP A 129 18.12 -7.23 -4.59
N GLY A 130 17.70 -6.56 -5.67
CA GLY A 130 16.35 -6.69 -6.21
C GLY A 130 15.26 -5.91 -5.44
N ILE A 131 15.67 -5.11 -4.45
CA ILE A 131 14.79 -4.26 -3.66
C ILE A 131 15.05 -2.80 -4.01
N LEU A 132 14.00 -2.12 -4.46
CA LEU A 132 13.98 -0.68 -4.64
C LEU A 132 13.41 -0.03 -3.39
N GLU A 133 14.22 0.74 -2.67
CA GLU A 133 13.79 1.56 -1.54
C GLU A 133 13.74 3.04 -1.93
N ILE A 134 12.58 3.65 -1.72
CA ILE A 134 12.32 5.05 -2.04
C ILE A 134 11.99 5.77 -0.75
N ARG A 135 12.83 6.72 -0.37
CA ARG A 135 12.66 7.56 0.82
C ARG A 135 12.21 8.94 0.42
N MET A 136 11.10 9.38 0.99
CA MET A 136 10.47 10.66 0.67
C MET A 136 10.25 11.46 1.97
N PRO A 137 11.01 12.55 2.20
CA PRO A 137 10.79 13.41 3.35
C PRO A 137 9.38 14.01 3.33
N LYS A 138 8.72 14.05 4.48
CA LYS A 138 7.42 14.71 4.60
C LYS A 138 7.56 16.21 4.34
N SER A 139 6.55 16.76 3.69
CA SER A 139 6.38 18.20 3.57
C SER A 139 6.16 18.80 4.97
N LYS A 140 6.82 19.92 5.23
CA LYS A 140 6.55 20.75 6.42
C LYS A 140 5.62 21.91 6.10
N ASP A 141 5.27 22.07 4.82
CA ASP A 141 4.35 23.11 4.36
C ASP A 141 2.96 22.77 4.90
N ILE A 142 2.61 23.38 6.02
CA ILE A 142 1.26 23.39 6.56
C ILE A 142 0.48 24.38 5.70
N GLU A 143 -0.39 23.88 4.82
CA GLU A 143 -1.33 24.76 4.12
C GLU A 143 -2.27 25.38 5.16
N PRO A 144 -2.52 26.71 5.11
CA PRO A 144 -3.40 27.35 6.06
C PRO A 144 -4.82 26.80 5.94
N LEU A 145 -5.46 26.58 7.09
CA LEU A 145 -6.87 26.18 7.13
C LEU A 145 -7.70 27.29 6.47
N LYS A 146 -8.52 26.90 5.50
CA LYS A 146 -9.45 27.81 4.84
C LYS A 146 -10.87 27.39 5.21
N GLU A 147 -11.63 28.34 5.71
CA GLU A 147 -13.06 28.16 5.89
C GLU A 147 -13.75 27.95 4.53
N ILE A 148 -14.61 26.95 4.45
CA ILE A 148 -15.40 26.65 3.26
C ILE A 148 -16.87 26.91 3.61
N PHE A 149 -17.48 27.86 2.92
CA PHE A 149 -18.91 28.17 3.08
C PHE A 149 -19.77 27.18 2.29
N ILE A 150 -20.76 26.59 2.96
CA ILE A 150 -21.78 25.75 2.33
C ILE A 150 -22.74 26.68 1.57
N ARG A 151 -22.89 26.47 0.27
CA ARG A 151 -23.92 27.15 -0.51
C ARG A 151 -25.19 26.29 -0.51
N ASP A 152 -26.27 26.83 0.01
CA ASP A 152 -27.60 26.25 -0.18
C ASP A 152 -28.02 26.41 -1.65
N ARG A 153 -28.59 25.36 -2.23
CA ARG A 153 -29.03 25.36 -3.62
C ARG A 153 -30.56 25.51 -3.60
N SER A 154 -31.03 26.75 -3.43
CA SER A 154 -32.44 27.14 -3.57
C SER A 154 -32.85 27.19 -5.04
#